data_AF-A0A9E0H993-F1
#
_entry.id   AF-A0A9E0H993-F1
#
_cell.length_a   1.000
_cell.length_b   1.000
_cell.length_c   1.000
_cell.angle_alpha   90.00
_cell.angle_beta   90.00
_cell.angle_gamma   90.00
#
_symmetry.space_group_name_H-M   'P 1'
#
loop_
_entity.id
_entity.type
_entity.pdbx_description
1 polymer ?
#
loop_
_entity_poly.entity_id
_entity_poly.type
_entity_poly.pdbx_seq_one_letter_code
_entity_poly.pdbx_strand_id
1 'polypeptide(L)'
;VRRELRERVAAVEEAMAAERRRTGARVLGRRGVLRQSWRSSPNRPAPRGGLRPRVAARSRWQRVAALQRNRDFIDAYRAARMLWRAGLPAVFPPGTYWLARFANITVAAVA
;
A
#
# COMPACT_ATOMS: atom_id res chain seq x y z
N VAL A 1 2.37 -39.48 3.38
CA VAL A 1 3.06 -38.55 4.31
C VAL A 1 4.56 -38.36 3.98
N ARG A 2 5.44 -39.35 4.08
CA ARG A 2 6.91 -39.14 3.86
C ARG A 2 7.35 -38.81 2.42
N ARG A 3 6.55 -39.16 1.39
CA ARG A 3 6.87 -38.87 -0.02
C ARG A 3 6.54 -37.43 -0.39
N GLU A 4 5.29 -37.03 -0.13
CA GLU A 4 4.80 -35.66 -0.39
C GLU A 4 5.65 -34.60 0.33
N LEU A 5 6.07 -34.87 1.58
CA LEU A 5 6.97 -33.97 2.30
C LEU A 5 8.32 -33.82 1.57
N ARG A 6 8.90 -34.92 1.05
CA ARG A 6 10.16 -34.88 0.30
C ARG A 6 10.01 -34.11 -1.01
N GLU A 7 8.92 -34.32 -1.73
CA GLU A 7 8.62 -33.60 -2.98
C GLU A 7 8.48 -32.09 -2.72
N ARG A 8 7.78 -31.70 -1.63
CA ARG A 8 7.66 -30.30 -1.23
C ARG A 8 8.99 -29.68 -0.82
N VAL A 9 9.81 -30.40 -0.06
CA VAL A 9 11.16 -29.94 0.32
C VAL A 9 12.02 -29.73 -0.91
N ALA A 10 12.07 -30.70 -1.83
CA ALA A 10 12.83 -30.59 -3.07
C ALA A 10 12.38 -29.39 -3.92
N ALA A 11 11.08 -29.16 -4.04
CA ALA A 11 10.55 -28.00 -4.75
C ALA A 11 11.00 -26.67 -4.13
N VAL A 12 11.02 -26.57 -2.80
CA VAL A 12 11.53 -25.36 -2.10
C VAL A 12 13.04 -25.21 -2.29
N GLU A 13 13.80 -26.28 -2.20
CA GLU A 13 15.25 -26.27 -2.39
C GLU A 13 15.64 -25.81 -3.80
N GLU A 14 14.94 -26.30 -4.82
CA GLU A 14 15.14 -25.89 -6.22
C GLU A 14 14.79 -24.41 -6.43
N ALA A 15 13.65 -23.95 -5.91
CA ALA A 15 13.27 -22.54 -6.00
C ALA A 15 14.33 -21.63 -5.35
N MET A 16 14.82 -22.01 -4.17
CA MET A 16 15.86 -21.26 -3.46
C MET A 16 17.21 -21.34 -4.19
N ALA A 17 17.55 -22.46 -4.82
CA ALA A 17 18.76 -22.59 -5.63
C ALA A 17 18.71 -21.71 -6.88
N ALA A 18 17.56 -21.66 -7.56
CA ALA A 18 17.34 -20.78 -8.70
C ALA A 18 17.47 -19.30 -8.31
N GLU A 19 16.87 -18.90 -7.19
CA GLU A 19 16.95 -17.53 -6.68
C GLU A 19 18.40 -17.13 -6.32
N ARG A 20 19.17 -18.03 -5.70
CA ARG A 20 20.59 -17.80 -5.42
C ARG A 20 21.40 -17.61 -6.70
N ARG A 21 21.17 -18.44 -7.73
CA ARG A 21 21.82 -18.29 -9.05
C ARG A 21 21.49 -16.94 -9.67
N ARG A 22 20.23 -16.52 -9.61
CA ARG A 22 19.75 -15.23 -10.15
C ARG A 22 20.34 -14.02 -9.44
N THR A 23 20.48 -14.08 -8.12
CA THR A 23 20.92 -12.95 -7.28
C THR A 23 22.43 -12.94 -7.01
N GLY A 24 23.15 -14.01 -7.37
CA GLY A 24 24.56 -14.20 -7.03
C GLY A 24 24.80 -14.48 -5.55
N ALA A 25 23.74 -14.79 -4.77
CA ALA A 25 23.85 -15.02 -3.34
C ALA A 25 24.58 -16.34 -3.05
N ARG A 26 25.54 -16.29 -2.11
CA ARG A 26 26.35 -17.44 -1.69
C ARG A 26 25.88 -17.99 -0.34
N VAL A 27 25.91 -19.31 -0.19
CA VAL A 27 25.71 -19.96 1.11
C VAL A 27 27.01 -19.92 1.91
N LEU A 28 26.92 -19.51 3.18
CA LEU A 28 28.05 -19.55 4.09
C LEU A 28 28.42 -21.01 4.40
N GLY A 29 29.67 -21.39 4.14
CA GLY A 29 30.20 -22.69 4.58
C GLY A 29 30.50 -22.71 6.08
N ARG A 30 30.80 -23.90 6.63
CA ARG A 30 31.09 -24.14 8.06
C ARG A 30 32.00 -23.09 8.70
N ARG A 31 33.15 -22.79 8.09
CA ARG A 31 34.11 -21.78 8.60
C ARG A 31 33.50 -20.38 8.68
N GLY A 32 32.62 -20.03 7.75
CA GLY A 32 31.91 -18.76 7.75
C GLY A 32 30.91 -18.67 8.90
N VAL A 33 30.13 -19.72 9.12
CA VAL A 33 29.15 -19.82 10.22
C VAL A 33 29.83 -19.71 11.58
N LEU A 34 30.91 -20.47 11.80
CA LEU A 34 31.63 -20.45 13.09
C LEU A 34 32.29 -19.11 13.41
N ARG A 35 32.57 -18.27 12.40
CA ARG A 35 33.09 -16.91 12.61
C ARG A 35 32.01 -15.87 12.88
N GLN A 36 30.73 -16.20 12.74
CA GLN A 36 29.66 -15.24 13.01
C GLN A 36 29.62 -14.94 14.50
N SER A 37 29.71 -13.66 14.86
CA SER A 37 29.47 -13.22 16.21
C SER A 37 27.99 -13.37 16.55
N TRP A 38 27.69 -13.84 17.75
CA TRP A 38 26.31 -13.94 18.25
C TRP A 38 25.61 -12.57 18.36
N ARG A 39 26.37 -11.47 18.44
CA ARG A 39 25.85 -10.09 18.44
C ARG A 39 25.66 -9.50 17.04
N SER A 40 26.07 -10.22 16.00
CA SER A 40 25.99 -9.72 14.63
C SER A 40 24.55 -9.64 14.17
N SER A 41 24.23 -8.61 13.40
CA SER A 41 22.97 -8.48 12.67
C SER A 41 23.24 -8.14 11.21
N PRO A 42 22.27 -8.34 10.30
CA PRO A 42 22.43 -7.92 8.91
C PRO A 42 22.65 -6.40 8.81
N ASN A 43 23.67 -5.97 8.06
CA ASN A 43 23.96 -4.54 7.86
C ASN A 43 22.86 -3.79 7.08
N ARG A 44 21.99 -4.52 6.38
CA ARG A 44 20.84 -3.94 5.68
C ARG A 44 19.56 -4.32 6.42
N PRO A 45 18.78 -3.33 6.91
CA PRO A 45 17.47 -3.62 7.46
C PRO A 45 16.58 -4.25 6.37
N ALA A 46 15.73 -5.19 6.76
CA ALA A 46 14.73 -5.73 5.86
C ALA A 46 13.87 -4.58 5.28
N PRO A 47 13.38 -4.70 4.02
CA PRO A 47 12.49 -3.71 3.44
C PRO A 47 11.30 -3.44 4.37
N ARG A 48 11.20 -2.21 4.89
CA ARG A 48 10.11 -1.79 5.78
C ARG A 48 8.91 -1.30 4.95
N GLY A 49 8.25 -2.20 4.24
CA GLY A 49 7.07 -1.83 3.47
C GLY A 49 6.44 -2.96 2.67
N GLY A 50 5.13 -2.81 2.46
CA GLY A 50 4.30 -3.60 1.56
C GLY A 50 3.24 -2.71 0.91
N LEU A 51 2.13 -3.30 0.45
CA LEU A 51 0.98 -2.58 -0.10
C LEU A 51 0.51 -1.46 0.85
N ARG A 52 0.46 -0.22 0.37
CA ARG A 52 -0.12 0.95 1.05
C ARG A 52 -1.41 1.40 0.33
N PRO A 53 -2.50 0.63 0.42
CA PRO A 53 -3.72 0.98 -0.31
C PRO A 53 -4.34 2.25 0.26
N ARG A 54 -4.70 3.20 -0.61
CA ARG A 54 -5.46 4.40 -0.22
C ARG A 54 -6.82 4.05 0.40
N VAL A 55 -7.43 2.96 -0.06
CA VAL A 55 -8.65 2.40 0.50
C VAL A 55 -8.38 0.96 0.88
N ALA A 56 -8.45 0.66 2.17
CA ALA A 56 -8.42 -0.71 2.67
C ALA A 56 -9.78 -1.37 2.41
N ALA A 57 -9.81 -2.42 1.59
CA ALA A 57 -11.01 -3.19 1.30
C ALA A 57 -10.65 -4.66 1.05
N ARG A 58 -11.53 -5.57 1.51
CA ARG A 58 -11.37 -7.02 1.29
C ARG A 58 -11.68 -7.43 -0.16
N SER A 59 -12.59 -6.72 -0.82
CA SER A 59 -12.99 -6.96 -2.21
C SER A 59 -12.39 -5.93 -3.17
N ARG A 60 -11.86 -6.40 -4.31
CA ARG A 60 -11.33 -5.54 -5.38
C ARG A 60 -12.39 -4.57 -5.90
N TRP A 61 -13.61 -5.03 -6.12
CA TRP A 61 -14.71 -4.22 -6.64
C TRP A 61 -15.07 -3.08 -5.69
N GLN A 62 -15.17 -3.37 -4.39
CA GLN A 62 -15.42 -2.36 -3.37
C GLN A 62 -14.30 -1.31 -3.31
N ARG A 63 -13.04 -1.75 -3.45
CA ARG A 63 -11.90 -0.82 -3.52
C ARG A 63 -12.00 0.12 -4.71
N VAL A 64 -12.31 -0.40 -5.89
CA VAL A 64 -12.43 0.40 -7.12
C VAL A 64 -13.60 1.38 -7.00
N ALA A 65 -14.76 0.93 -6.53
CA ALA A 65 -15.92 1.80 -6.32
C ALA A 65 -15.64 2.94 -5.33
N ALA A 66 -14.91 2.67 -4.25
CA ALA A 66 -14.51 3.70 -3.29
C ALA A 66 -13.50 4.69 -3.89
N LEU A 67 -12.56 4.22 -4.71
CA LEU A 67 -11.62 5.11 -5.41
C LEU A 67 -12.35 6.02 -6.41
N GLN A 68 -13.38 5.51 -7.11
CA GLN A 68 -14.19 6.31 -8.01
C GLN A 68 -14.95 7.41 -7.25
N ARG A 69 -15.66 7.06 -6.17
CA ARG A 69 -16.34 8.07 -5.33
C ARG A 69 -15.39 9.13 -4.79
N ASN A 70 -14.19 8.73 -4.36
CA ASN A 70 -13.18 9.68 -3.88
C ASN A 70 -12.71 10.62 -4.99
N ARG A 71 -12.57 10.11 -6.23
CA ARG A 71 -12.23 10.95 -7.38
C ARG A 71 -13.35 11.95 -7.66
N ASP A 72 -14.59 11.49 -7.76
CA ASP A 72 -15.75 12.34 -8.06
C ASP A 72 -15.91 13.45 -7.00
N PHE A 73 -15.73 13.11 -5.72
CA PHE A 73 -15.72 14.09 -4.63
C PHE A 73 -14.61 15.15 -4.80
N ILE A 74 -13.37 14.72 -5.10
CA ILE A 74 -12.24 15.63 -5.27
C ILE A 74 -12.47 16.57 -6.46
N ASP A 75 -12.98 16.05 -7.56
CA ASP A 75 -13.22 16.83 -8.78
C ASP A 75 -14.33 17.88 -8.53
N ALA A 76 -15.45 17.47 -7.91
CA ALA A 76 -16.52 18.40 -7.50
C ALA A 76 -16.02 19.46 -6.50
N TYR A 77 -15.24 19.05 -5.50
CA TYR A 77 -14.66 19.97 -4.51
C TYR A 77 -13.72 20.98 -5.17
N ARG A 78 -12.87 20.55 -6.10
CA ARG A 78 -11.96 21.45 -6.84
C ARG A 78 -12.73 22.47 -7.67
N ALA A 79 -13.77 22.04 -8.39
CA ALA A 79 -14.62 22.93 -9.17
C ALA A 79 -15.27 24.00 -8.29
N ALA A 80 -15.92 23.59 -7.19
CA ALA A 80 -16.52 24.51 -6.23
C ALA A 80 -15.49 25.46 -5.61
N ARG A 81 -14.29 24.95 -5.27
CA ARG A 81 -13.23 25.78 -4.69
C ARG A 81 -12.69 26.82 -5.67
N MET A 82 -12.63 26.52 -6.97
CA MET A 82 -12.23 27.50 -7.99
C MET A 82 -13.25 28.63 -8.09
N LEU A 83 -14.55 28.31 -8.18
CA LEU A 83 -15.63 29.30 -8.20
C LEU A 83 -15.61 30.18 -6.94
N TRP A 84 -15.49 29.55 -5.77
CA TRP A 84 -15.44 30.26 -4.49
C TRP A 84 -14.24 31.21 -4.40
N ARG A 85 -13.06 30.79 -4.89
CA ARG A 85 -11.86 31.65 -4.94
C ARG A 85 -12.02 32.82 -5.92
N ALA A 86 -12.82 32.66 -6.96
CA ALA A 86 -13.16 33.73 -7.90
C ALA A 86 -14.27 34.66 -7.37
N GLY A 87 -14.79 34.43 -6.16
CA GLY A 87 -15.89 35.21 -5.58
C GLY A 87 -17.26 34.88 -6.16
N LEU A 88 -17.38 33.81 -6.93
CA LEU A 88 -18.65 33.36 -7.51
C LEU A 88 -19.40 32.45 -6.54
N PRO A 89 -20.75 32.38 -6.63
CA PRO A 89 -21.53 31.40 -5.89
C PRO A 89 -21.04 29.98 -6.18
N ALA A 90 -20.77 29.22 -5.12
CA ALA A 90 -20.23 27.87 -5.21
C ALA A 90 -20.93 26.94 -4.23
N VAL A 91 -21.36 25.79 -4.72
CA VAL A 91 -21.94 24.72 -3.89
C VAL A 91 -20.92 23.60 -3.76
N PHE A 92 -20.49 23.32 -2.54
CA PHE A 92 -19.51 22.27 -2.26
C PHE A 92 -20.18 20.91 -2.13
N PRO A 93 -19.48 19.81 -2.48
CA PRO A 93 -20.03 18.47 -2.33
C PRO A 93 -20.22 18.08 -0.85
N PRO A 94 -21.18 17.18 -0.56
CA PRO A 94 -21.43 16.68 0.79
C PRO A 94 -20.17 16.01 1.35
N GLY A 95 -19.84 16.29 2.61
CA GLY A 95 -18.59 15.87 3.26
C GLY A 95 -17.55 16.98 3.38
N THR A 96 -17.80 18.17 2.83
CA THR A 96 -16.94 19.35 3.02
C THR A 96 -17.17 20.03 4.37
N TYR A 97 -16.68 19.44 5.46
CA TYR A 97 -16.98 19.91 6.82
C TYR A 97 -16.20 21.17 7.25
N TRP A 98 -14.87 21.18 7.05
CA TRP A 98 -14.03 22.22 7.64
C TRP A 98 -14.34 23.61 7.08
N LEU A 99 -14.49 23.74 5.76
CA LEU A 99 -14.89 25.01 5.15
C LEU A 99 -16.32 25.39 5.53
N ALA A 100 -17.25 24.43 5.62
CA ALA A 100 -18.62 24.73 6.04
C ALA A 100 -18.65 25.35 7.44
N ARG A 101 -17.85 24.82 8.36
CA ARG A 101 -17.75 25.31 9.74
C ARG A 101 -17.13 26.71 9.85
N PHE A 102 -16.07 26.99 9.09
CA PHE A 102 -15.23 28.18 9.33
C PHE A 102 -15.34 29.27 8.26
N ALA A 103 -15.82 28.94 7.07
CA ALA A 103 -15.89 29.86 5.93
C ALA A 103 -17.31 30.09 5.41
N ASN A 104 -18.33 29.58 6.12
CA ASN A 104 -19.75 29.74 5.82
C ASN A 104 -20.12 29.47 4.34
N ILE A 105 -19.57 28.39 3.79
CA ILE A 105 -19.85 27.97 2.41
C ILE A 105 -21.19 27.22 2.31
N THR A 106 -21.80 27.24 1.12
CA THR A 106 -22.96 26.40 0.81
C THR A 106 -22.51 24.97 0.49
N VAL A 107 -23.15 23.99 1.11
CA VAL A 107 -22.90 22.55 0.88
C VAL A 107 -24.17 21.91 0.36
N ALA A 108 -24.04 21.05 -0.65
CA ALA A 108 -25.17 20.29 -1.19
C ALA A 108 -25.76 19.32 -0.16
N ALA A 109 -27.08 19.12 -0.22
CA ALA A 109 -27.76 18.12 0.61
C ALA A 109 -27.26 16.70 0.27
N VAL A 110 -27.25 15.83 1.28
CA VAL A 110 -27.03 14.40 1.08
C VAL A 110 -28.31 13.83 0.46
N ALA A 111 -28.20 13.21 -0.72
CA ALA A 111 -29.29 12.49 -1.36
C ALA A 111 -29.54 11.13 -0.69
#